data_AF-A0A3C1DMR9-F1
#
_entry.id   AF-A0A3C1DMR9-F1
#
_cell.length_a   1.000
_cell.length_b   1.000
_cell.length_c   1.000
_cell.angle_alpha   90.00
_cell.angle_beta   90.00
_cell.angle_gamma   90.00
#
_symmetry.space_group_name_H-M   'P 1'
#
loop_
_entity.id
_entity.type
_entity.pdbx_description
1 polymer ?
#
loop_
_entity_poly.entity_id
_entity_poly.type
_entity_poly.pdbx_seq_one_letter_code
_entity_poly.pdbx_strand_id
1 'polypeptide(L)'
;MVRFLFVYQDFAAQARDLVQELLVGDVRVIVARKGEDSPNAQELRLLEEFAGAEAAACQLGRKYRRTVQPYVTFTVEPKKFRFDDQTLRAWLVGQEERSTEVTRPSDAFAKASNASARLALHQGALTSADKLDVTRWPFAHKAATLLQRRSSGENLGPMREWHSRHGVAFAANGQVSYAYEVRIAGAKISGSTEWHLKAGDQTTPERAARIYFDVIGTTIAPVLLVFFVGPHPSDGAYFADFGGLDLTK
;
A
#
# COMPACT_ATOMS: atom_id res chain seq x y z
N MET A 1 -5.44 -0.39 -16.53
CA MET A 1 -4.68 -0.44 -17.79
C MET A 1 -3.23 -0.77 -17.44
N VAL A 2 -2.60 -1.79 -18.04
CA VAL A 2 -1.21 -2.16 -17.67
C VAL A 2 -0.22 -1.20 -18.32
N ARG A 3 0.84 -0.83 -17.59
CA ARG A 3 1.97 0.00 -18.06
C ARG A 3 3.29 -0.71 -17.80
N PHE A 4 4.34 -0.36 -18.53
CA PHE A 4 5.65 -1.01 -18.41
C PHE A 4 6.76 -0.05 -17.98
N LEU A 5 7.56 -0.44 -16.99
CA LEU A 5 8.79 0.25 -16.62
C LEU A 5 9.99 -0.61 -17.03
N PHE A 6 10.67 -0.22 -18.10
CA PHE A 6 11.92 -0.86 -18.54
C PHE A 6 13.10 -0.24 -17.79
N VAL A 7 13.89 -1.09 -17.12
CA VAL A 7 15.09 -0.67 -16.38
C VAL A 7 16.25 -1.61 -16.67
N TYR A 8 17.45 -1.08 -16.64
CA TYR A 8 18.66 -1.90 -16.67
C TYR A 8 18.81 -2.70 -15.38
N GLN A 9 19.37 -3.92 -15.46
CA GLN A 9 19.48 -4.87 -14.35
C GLN A 9 20.02 -4.29 -13.03
N ASP A 10 20.96 -3.34 -13.09
CA ASP A 10 21.59 -2.74 -11.92
C ASP A 10 20.60 -1.92 -11.07
N PHE A 11 19.45 -1.54 -11.65
CA PHE A 11 18.41 -0.74 -10.98
C PHE A 11 17.12 -1.53 -10.72
N ALA A 12 17.10 -2.84 -11.01
CA ALA A 12 15.87 -3.64 -10.92
C ALA A 12 15.26 -3.66 -9.50
N ALA A 13 16.09 -3.72 -8.45
CA ALA A 13 15.62 -3.66 -7.07
C ALA A 13 14.99 -2.30 -6.75
N GLN A 14 15.74 -1.22 -6.98
CA GLN A 14 15.30 0.15 -6.72
C GLN A 14 14.04 0.54 -7.51
N ALA A 15 13.89 0.07 -8.75
CA ALA A 15 12.71 0.31 -9.55
C ALA A 15 11.46 -0.39 -8.97
N ARG A 16 11.61 -1.63 -8.48
CA ARG A 16 10.53 -2.33 -7.78
C ARG A 16 10.19 -1.67 -6.47
N ASP A 17 11.19 -1.27 -5.69
CA ASP A 17 11.01 -0.52 -4.45
C ASP A 17 10.28 0.80 -4.71
N LEU A 18 10.58 1.50 -5.81
CA LEU A 18 9.89 2.73 -6.20
C LEU A 18 8.43 2.49 -6.57
N VAL A 19 8.16 1.51 -7.43
CA VAL A 19 6.79 1.13 -7.82
C VAL A 19 5.98 0.72 -6.58
N GLN A 20 6.61 -0.01 -5.67
CA GLN A 20 6.05 -0.40 -4.38
C GLN A 20 5.81 0.79 -3.45
N GLU A 21 6.77 1.71 -3.31
CA GLU A 21 6.69 2.92 -2.50
C GLU A 21 5.49 3.78 -2.93
N LEU A 22 5.27 3.86 -4.24
CA LEU A 22 4.20 4.65 -4.86
C LEU A 22 2.87 3.89 -4.94
N LEU A 23 2.83 2.61 -4.51
CA LEU A 23 1.65 1.74 -4.52
C LEU A 23 1.00 1.58 -5.90
N VAL A 24 1.82 1.59 -6.95
CA VAL A 24 1.37 1.54 -8.33
C VAL A 24 1.17 0.08 -8.73
N GLY A 25 -0.09 -0.35 -8.83
CA GLY A 25 -0.44 -1.76 -9.08
C GLY A 25 -0.47 -2.16 -10.56
N ASP A 26 -0.52 -1.18 -11.45
CA ASP A 26 -0.72 -1.35 -12.88
C ASP A 26 0.58 -1.32 -13.69
N VAL A 27 1.72 -0.99 -13.06
CA VAL A 27 3.04 -1.01 -13.68
C VAL A 27 3.71 -2.38 -13.53
N ARG A 28 4.29 -2.88 -14.62
CA ARG A 28 5.14 -4.08 -14.65
C ARG A 28 6.58 -3.68 -14.95
N VAL A 29 7.51 -4.10 -14.10
CA VAL A 29 8.94 -3.82 -14.27
C VAL A 29 9.57 -4.90 -15.16
N ILE A 30 10.08 -4.50 -16.32
CA ILE A 30 10.86 -5.37 -17.24
C ILE A 30 12.33 -5.02 -17.10
N VAL A 31 13.16 -6.05 -16.93
CA VAL A 31 14.58 -5.88 -16.62
C VAL A 31 15.42 -6.24 -17.84
N ALA A 32 16.08 -5.26 -18.43
CA ALA A 32 17.06 -5.50 -19.50
C ALA A 32 18.41 -5.90 -18.90
N ARG A 33 18.89 -7.12 -19.20
CA ARG A 33 20.18 -7.60 -18.69
C ARG A 33 21.33 -7.15 -19.57
N LYS A 34 22.54 -7.19 -19.00
CA LYS A 34 23.77 -6.83 -19.72
C LYS A 34 23.98 -7.76 -20.92
N GLY A 35 24.09 -7.18 -22.11
CA GLY A 35 24.35 -7.91 -23.35
C GLY A 35 23.11 -8.53 -24.01
N GLU A 36 21.92 -8.37 -23.42
CA GLU A 36 20.67 -8.76 -24.07
C GLU A 36 20.20 -7.65 -25.03
N ASP A 37 19.76 -8.06 -26.22
CA ASP A 37 19.21 -7.18 -27.25
C ASP A 37 17.68 -7.34 -27.40
N SER A 38 17.05 -8.20 -26.57
CA SER A 38 15.61 -8.48 -26.59
C SER A 38 15.11 -8.97 -25.22
N PRO A 39 13.81 -8.82 -24.91
CA PRO A 39 13.18 -9.50 -23.78
C PRO A 39 13.25 -11.02 -23.91
N ASN A 40 13.09 -11.71 -22.79
CA ASN A 40 12.93 -13.17 -22.82
C ASN A 40 11.52 -13.57 -23.29
N ALA A 41 11.31 -14.87 -23.57
CA ALA A 41 10.03 -15.36 -24.12
C ALA A 41 8.80 -15.13 -23.21
N GLN A 42 8.98 -15.03 -21.90
CA GLN A 42 7.88 -14.71 -20.98
C GLN A 42 7.53 -13.22 -21.02
N GLU A 43 8.55 -12.35 -21.01
CA GLU A 43 8.37 -10.91 -21.13
C GLU A 43 7.77 -10.54 -22.49
N LEU A 44 8.21 -11.20 -23.57
CA LEU A 44 7.67 -10.96 -24.90
C LEU A 44 6.17 -11.31 -24.99
N ARG A 45 5.75 -12.45 -24.44
CA ARG A 45 4.34 -12.82 -24.36
C ARG A 45 3.52 -11.79 -23.58
N LEU A 46 4.07 -11.27 -22.49
CA LEU A 46 3.42 -10.21 -21.71
C LEU A 46 3.28 -8.91 -22.52
N LEU A 47 4.30 -8.54 -23.30
CA LEU A 47 4.25 -7.38 -24.19
C LEU A 47 3.25 -7.55 -25.34
N GLU A 48 3.13 -8.77 -25.88
CA GLU A 48 2.13 -9.12 -26.89
C GLU A 48 0.71 -9.08 -26.34
N GLU A 49 0.49 -9.60 -25.13
CA GLU A 49 -0.80 -9.57 -24.42
C GLU A 49 -1.28 -8.13 -24.17
N PHE A 50 -0.36 -7.23 -23.86
CA PHE A 50 -0.64 -5.81 -23.57
C PHE A 50 -0.08 -4.87 -24.65
N ALA A 51 -0.21 -5.25 -25.92
CA ALA A 51 0.29 -4.45 -27.03
C ALA A 51 -0.33 -3.04 -27.05
N GLY A 52 0.51 -2.02 -27.26
CA GLY A 52 0.15 -0.61 -27.26
C GLY A 52 0.18 0.05 -25.87
N ALA A 53 0.47 -0.70 -24.81
CA ALA A 53 0.60 -0.16 -23.45
C ALA A 53 1.63 0.96 -23.37
N GLU A 54 1.39 1.92 -22.46
CA GLU A 54 2.39 2.95 -22.17
C GLU A 54 3.61 2.36 -21.47
N ALA A 55 4.77 2.93 -21.77
CA ALA A 55 6.02 2.53 -21.16
C ALA A 55 6.90 3.71 -20.77
N ALA A 56 7.64 3.52 -19.68
CA ALA A 56 8.81 4.32 -19.37
C ALA A 56 10.09 3.50 -19.57
N ALA A 57 11.16 4.14 -20.03
CA ALA A 57 12.45 3.50 -20.24
C ALA A 57 13.58 4.24 -19.53
N CYS A 58 14.28 3.54 -18.64
CA CYS A 58 15.46 4.06 -17.94
C CYS A 58 16.70 3.26 -18.36
N GLN A 59 17.64 3.91 -19.06
CA GLN A 59 18.92 3.30 -19.49
C GLN A 59 18.76 2.04 -20.35
N LEU A 60 17.77 2.03 -21.24
CA LEU A 60 17.56 0.92 -22.15
C LEU A 60 18.53 0.99 -23.34
N GLY A 61 19.20 -0.11 -23.64
CA GLY A 61 20.09 -0.20 -24.81
C GLY A 61 19.33 0.02 -26.11
N ARG A 62 19.97 0.68 -27.10
CA ARG A 62 19.33 1.04 -28.38
C ARG A 62 18.73 -0.15 -29.13
N LYS A 63 19.42 -1.30 -29.13
CA LYS A 63 18.96 -2.52 -29.78
C LYS A 63 17.75 -3.11 -29.06
N TYR A 64 17.84 -3.30 -27.74
CA TYR A 64 16.72 -3.73 -26.91
C TYR A 64 15.49 -2.84 -27.09
N ARG A 65 15.67 -1.51 -27.06
CA ARG A 65 14.59 -0.53 -27.31
C ARG A 65 13.90 -0.78 -28.65
N ARG A 66 14.67 -0.96 -29.73
CA ARG A 66 14.12 -1.23 -31.07
C ARG A 66 13.29 -2.51 -31.09
N THR A 67 13.69 -3.53 -30.35
CA THR A 67 12.96 -4.80 -30.26
C THR A 67 11.61 -4.64 -29.57
N VAL A 68 11.51 -3.81 -28.53
CA VAL A 68 10.27 -3.66 -27.75
C VAL A 68 9.34 -2.56 -28.27
N GLN A 69 9.85 -1.60 -29.02
CA GLN A 69 9.09 -0.46 -29.55
C GLN A 69 7.84 -0.83 -30.37
N PRO A 70 7.77 -1.95 -31.11
CA PRO A 70 6.54 -2.37 -31.78
C PRO A 70 5.39 -2.74 -30.82
N TYR A 71 5.70 -3.05 -29.55
CA TYR A 71 4.72 -3.55 -28.58
C TYR A 71 4.24 -2.48 -27.60
N VAL A 72 4.97 -1.37 -27.43
CA VAL A 72 4.67 -0.35 -26.40
C VAL A 72 4.87 1.06 -26.92
N THR A 73 4.21 2.02 -26.27
CA THR A 73 4.41 3.45 -26.53
C THR A 73 5.25 4.07 -25.42
N PHE A 74 6.49 4.45 -25.72
CA PHE A 74 7.33 5.15 -24.75
C PHE A 74 6.87 6.58 -24.53
N THR A 75 6.45 6.90 -23.31
CA THR A 75 5.93 8.22 -22.92
C THR A 75 6.86 8.98 -21.99
N VAL A 76 7.73 8.27 -21.24
CA VAL A 76 8.74 8.87 -20.35
C VAL A 76 10.08 8.13 -20.46
N GLU A 77 11.16 8.86 -20.78
CA GLU A 77 12.47 8.26 -21.05
C GLU A 77 13.64 8.98 -20.34
N PRO A 78 13.74 8.88 -19.00
CA PRO A 78 14.85 9.47 -18.27
C PRO A 78 16.18 8.81 -18.67
N LYS A 79 17.22 9.64 -18.88
CA LYS A 79 18.55 9.16 -19.31
C LYS A 79 19.19 8.18 -18.32
N LYS A 80 18.90 8.33 -17.03
CA LYS A 80 19.38 7.49 -15.93
C LYS A 80 18.22 7.17 -15.01
N PHE A 81 18.17 5.95 -14.48
CA PHE A 81 17.27 5.69 -13.38
C PHE A 81 17.73 6.48 -12.16
N ARG A 82 16.82 7.25 -11.56
CA ARG A 82 17.02 7.89 -10.26
C ARG A 82 15.76 7.67 -9.44
N PHE A 83 15.93 7.25 -8.20
CA PHE A 83 14.81 6.93 -7.31
C PHE A 83 13.92 8.14 -7.00
N ASP A 84 14.49 9.35 -7.08
CA ASP A 84 13.87 10.64 -6.81
C ASP A 84 13.49 11.42 -8.09
N ASP A 85 13.58 10.80 -9.28
CA ASP A 85 13.19 11.45 -10.55
C ASP A 85 11.70 11.81 -10.55
N GLN A 86 11.41 13.12 -10.53
CA GLN A 86 10.04 13.62 -10.43
C GLN A 86 9.20 13.31 -11.68
N THR A 87 9.82 13.22 -12.86
CA THR A 87 9.10 12.92 -14.11
C THR A 87 8.67 11.46 -14.11
N LEU A 88 9.58 10.56 -13.76
CA LEU A 88 9.28 9.14 -13.62
C LEU A 88 8.24 8.89 -12.52
N ARG A 89 8.38 9.53 -11.35
CA ARG A 89 7.39 9.43 -10.26
C ARG A 89 6.01 9.93 -10.70
N ALA A 90 5.93 11.08 -11.36
CA ALA A 90 4.67 11.61 -11.86
C ALA A 90 4.04 10.68 -12.90
N TRP A 91 4.85 10.11 -13.80
CA TRP A 91 4.37 9.11 -14.74
C TRP A 91 3.87 7.86 -14.03
N LEU A 92 4.63 7.30 -13.09
CA LEU A 92 4.26 6.09 -12.34
C LEU A 92 2.93 6.27 -11.59
N VAL A 93 2.68 7.42 -10.97
CA VAL A 93 1.40 7.69 -10.29
C VAL A 93 0.23 7.86 -11.28
N GLY A 94 0.51 8.17 -12.55
CA GLY A 94 -0.49 8.43 -13.57
C GLY A 94 -1.10 9.84 -13.41
N GLN A 95 -1.46 10.47 -14.54
CA GLN A 95 -2.16 11.77 -14.50
C GLN A 95 -3.68 11.62 -14.29
N GLU A 96 -4.28 10.46 -14.60
CA GLU A 96 -5.74 10.31 -14.64
C GLU A 96 -6.40 9.87 -13.32
N GLU A 97 -5.67 9.36 -12.33
CA GLU A 97 -6.23 9.09 -10.99
C GLU A 97 -6.12 10.31 -10.04
N ARG A 98 -5.84 11.51 -10.56
CA ARG A 98 -5.72 12.74 -9.74
C ARG A 98 -7.05 13.38 -9.30
N SER A 99 -8.20 12.73 -9.48
CA SER A 99 -9.49 13.31 -9.04
C SER A 99 -10.28 12.49 -8.02
N THR A 100 -9.64 11.58 -7.27
CA THR A 100 -10.15 11.38 -5.91
C THR A 100 -9.65 12.57 -5.11
N GLU A 101 -10.56 13.49 -4.75
CA GLU A 101 -10.34 14.42 -3.64
C GLU A 101 -9.60 13.65 -2.53
N VAL A 102 -8.31 13.96 -2.34
CA VAL A 102 -7.50 13.26 -1.34
C VAL A 102 -7.98 13.78 0.00
N THR A 103 -9.03 13.16 0.50
CA THR A 103 -9.61 13.45 1.81
C THR A 103 -8.57 13.12 2.88
N ARG A 104 -8.69 13.73 4.05
CA ARG A 104 -7.66 13.54 5.07
C ARG A 104 -7.66 12.08 5.55
N PRO A 105 -6.52 11.51 5.96
CA PRO A 105 -6.47 10.17 6.54
C PRO A 105 -7.48 10.00 7.69
N SER A 106 -7.64 10.99 8.55
CA SER A 106 -8.65 10.99 9.61
C SER A 106 -10.08 10.80 9.05
N ASP A 107 -10.46 11.56 8.03
CA ASP A 107 -11.77 11.48 7.37
C ASP A 107 -12.00 10.09 6.75
N ALA A 108 -10.97 9.52 6.12
CA ALA A 108 -11.03 8.20 5.50
C ALA A 108 -11.37 7.10 6.50
N PHE A 109 -10.66 7.08 7.64
CA PHE A 109 -10.89 6.11 8.69
C PHE A 109 -12.20 6.36 9.45
N ALA A 110 -12.56 7.61 9.70
CA ALA A 110 -13.84 7.97 10.29
C ALA A 110 -15.01 7.49 9.41
N LYS A 111 -14.92 7.71 8.10
CA LYS A 111 -15.91 7.22 7.12
C LYS A 111 -15.98 5.69 7.11
N ALA A 112 -14.83 5.01 7.10
CA ALA A 112 -14.77 3.55 7.12
C ALA A 112 -15.41 2.96 8.39
N SER A 113 -15.13 3.55 9.56
CA SER A 113 -15.72 3.17 10.86
C SER A 113 -17.23 3.41 10.87
N ASN A 114 -17.69 4.57 10.38
CA ASN A 114 -19.12 4.88 10.28
C ASN A 114 -19.88 3.94 9.33
N ALA A 115 -19.19 3.36 8.35
CA ALA A 115 -19.76 2.41 7.40
C ALA A 115 -19.77 0.95 7.91
N SER A 116 -19.15 0.66 9.06
CA SER A 116 -19.09 -0.69 9.63
C SER A 116 -18.91 -0.64 11.14
N ALA A 117 -19.94 -1.03 11.91
CA ALA A 117 -19.83 -1.16 13.37
C ALA A 117 -18.79 -2.19 13.84
N ARG A 118 -18.28 -3.02 12.90
CA ARG A 118 -17.22 -4.00 13.14
C ARG A 118 -15.82 -3.43 12.91
N LEU A 119 -15.69 -2.17 12.52
CA LEU A 119 -14.41 -1.45 12.45
C LEU A 119 -14.40 -0.36 13.53
N ALA A 120 -13.87 -0.68 14.71
CA ALA A 120 -13.83 0.25 15.83
C ALA A 120 -12.51 1.03 15.85
N LEU A 121 -12.59 2.34 16.10
CA LEU A 121 -11.44 3.20 16.31
C LEU A 121 -11.31 3.51 17.81
N HIS A 122 -10.12 3.36 18.37
CA HIS A 122 -9.83 3.88 19.71
C HIS A 122 -9.97 5.41 19.72
N GLN A 123 -10.35 6.02 20.85
CA GLN A 123 -10.58 7.47 20.95
C GLN A 123 -9.38 8.31 20.48
N GLY A 124 -8.15 7.81 20.67
CA GLY A 124 -6.92 8.46 20.24
C GLY A 124 -6.38 8.00 18.87
N ALA A 125 -7.06 7.10 18.16
CA ALA A 125 -6.51 6.44 16.97
C ALA A 125 -6.20 7.42 15.83
N LEU A 126 -6.98 8.48 15.68
CA LEU A 126 -6.86 9.43 14.57
C LEU A 126 -6.08 10.70 14.91
N THR A 127 -5.64 10.89 16.16
CA THR A 127 -4.98 12.12 16.64
C THR A 127 -3.74 12.51 15.82
N SER A 128 -3.07 11.53 15.21
CA SER A 128 -1.87 11.74 14.39
C SER A 128 -2.06 11.37 12.92
N ALA A 129 -3.27 11.03 12.49
CA ALA A 129 -3.53 10.51 11.15
C ALA A 129 -3.14 11.54 10.07
N ASP A 130 -3.50 12.80 10.29
CA ASP A 130 -3.27 13.88 9.32
C ASP A 130 -1.86 14.48 9.40
N LYS A 131 -1.02 13.98 10.32
CA LYS A 131 0.41 14.30 10.38
C LYS A 131 1.24 13.49 9.39
N LEU A 132 0.62 12.50 8.73
CA LEU A 132 1.23 11.80 7.61
C LEU A 132 1.59 12.78 6.50
N ASP A 133 2.76 12.58 5.91
CA ASP A 133 3.12 13.25 4.66
C ASP A 133 2.02 13.02 3.60
N VAL A 134 1.67 14.06 2.84
CA VAL A 134 0.56 14.00 1.87
C VAL A 134 0.75 12.90 0.81
N THR A 135 2.00 12.55 0.50
CA THR A 135 2.33 11.43 -0.41
C THR A 135 1.94 10.06 0.16
N ARG A 136 1.65 9.98 1.46
CA ARG A 136 1.18 8.77 2.16
C ARG A 136 -0.32 8.73 2.39
N TRP A 137 -1.07 9.78 2.03
CA TRP A 137 -2.53 9.75 2.16
C TRP A 137 -3.17 8.64 1.31
N PRO A 138 -2.73 8.37 0.05
CA PRO A 138 -3.27 7.24 -0.72
C PRO A 138 -3.10 5.88 -0.03
N PHE A 139 -1.98 5.66 0.66
CA PHE A 139 -1.78 4.47 1.49
C PHE A 139 -2.83 4.37 2.61
N ALA A 140 -3.02 5.45 3.37
CA ALA A 140 -3.98 5.48 4.48
C ALA A 140 -5.42 5.23 4.00
N HIS A 141 -5.80 5.83 2.87
CA HIS A 141 -7.08 5.60 2.19
C HIS A 141 -7.31 4.13 1.83
N LYS A 142 -6.30 3.54 1.18
CA LYS A 142 -6.34 2.13 0.79
C LYS A 142 -6.44 1.22 2.00
N ALA A 143 -5.67 1.51 3.05
CA ALA A 143 -5.73 0.80 4.32
C ALA A 143 -7.13 0.87 4.96
N ALA A 144 -7.72 2.07 5.08
CA ALA A 144 -9.07 2.27 5.61
C ALA A 144 -10.10 1.43 4.84
N THR A 145 -10.03 1.46 3.51
CA THR A 145 -10.92 0.70 2.61
C THR A 145 -10.77 -0.82 2.80
N LEU A 146 -9.53 -1.33 2.87
CA LEU A 146 -9.29 -2.77 3.07
C LEU A 146 -9.75 -3.25 4.44
N LEU A 147 -9.51 -2.46 5.50
CA LEU A 147 -9.96 -2.79 6.86
C LEU A 147 -11.49 -2.75 6.95
N GLN A 148 -12.15 -1.78 6.32
CA GLN A 148 -13.62 -1.73 6.20
C GLN A 148 -14.14 -3.00 5.52
N ARG A 149 -13.68 -3.31 4.31
CA ARG A 149 -14.09 -4.50 3.55
C ARG A 149 -13.90 -5.78 4.36
N ARG A 150 -12.76 -5.90 5.04
CA ARG A 150 -12.47 -7.03 5.92
C ARG A 150 -13.46 -7.12 7.08
N SER A 151 -13.79 -6.00 7.73
CA SER A 151 -14.75 -5.95 8.84
C SER A 151 -16.17 -6.33 8.41
N SER A 152 -16.52 -6.09 7.15
CA SER A 152 -17.78 -6.51 6.54
C SER A 152 -17.82 -8.00 6.16
N GLY A 153 -16.76 -8.76 6.45
CA GLY A 153 -16.68 -10.20 6.18
C GLY A 153 -16.08 -10.55 4.82
N GLU A 154 -15.60 -9.58 4.04
CA GLU A 154 -15.01 -9.87 2.73
C GLU A 154 -13.72 -10.70 2.87
N ASN A 155 -13.61 -11.74 2.04
CA ASN A 155 -12.42 -12.57 1.98
C ASN A 155 -11.32 -11.91 1.11
N LEU A 156 -10.51 -11.06 1.74
CA LEU A 156 -9.36 -10.42 1.11
C LEU A 156 -8.09 -11.31 1.06
N GLY A 157 -8.19 -12.57 1.50
CA GLY A 157 -7.06 -13.48 1.68
C GLY A 157 -6.24 -13.21 2.96
N PRO A 158 -5.17 -14.00 3.19
CA PRO A 158 -4.28 -13.83 4.34
C PRO A 158 -3.61 -12.44 4.35
N MET A 159 -3.53 -11.78 5.50
CA MET A 159 -2.91 -10.44 5.61
C MET A 159 -1.46 -10.39 5.14
N ARG A 160 -0.71 -11.48 5.31
CA ARG A 160 0.67 -11.63 4.80
C ARG A 160 0.77 -11.47 3.28
N GLU A 161 -0.33 -11.69 2.55
CA GLU A 161 -0.42 -11.55 1.10
C GLU A 161 -1.05 -10.23 0.66
N TRP A 162 -1.47 -9.34 1.58
CA TRP A 162 -2.09 -8.08 1.21
C TRP A 162 -1.17 -7.17 0.43
N HIS A 163 0.14 -7.32 0.59
CA HIS A 163 1.10 -6.58 -0.21
C HIS A 163 0.98 -6.93 -1.69
N SER A 164 1.07 -8.22 -2.05
CA SER A 164 1.02 -8.66 -3.45
C SER A 164 -0.38 -8.50 -4.06
N ARG A 165 -1.43 -8.68 -3.26
CA ARG A 165 -2.83 -8.63 -3.73
C ARG A 165 -3.39 -7.20 -3.80
N HIS A 166 -3.04 -6.37 -2.82
CA HIS A 166 -3.68 -5.07 -2.60
C HIS A 166 -2.69 -3.92 -2.51
N GLY A 167 -1.38 -4.15 -2.68
CA GLY A 167 -0.36 -3.09 -2.58
C GLY A 167 -0.30 -2.43 -1.21
N VAL A 168 -0.67 -3.15 -0.13
CA VAL A 168 -0.58 -2.65 1.25
C VAL A 168 0.24 -3.63 2.06
N ALA A 169 1.41 -3.19 2.54
CA ALA A 169 2.30 -4.05 3.29
C ALA A 169 1.79 -4.26 4.72
N PHE A 170 1.91 -5.50 5.19
CA PHE A 170 1.54 -5.94 6.53
C PHE A 170 2.78 -6.44 7.27
N ALA A 171 2.89 -6.10 8.55
CA ALA A 171 3.86 -6.64 9.47
C ALA A 171 3.15 -7.19 10.71
N ALA A 172 3.59 -8.37 11.16
CA ALA A 172 3.05 -9.05 12.35
C ALA A 172 3.92 -8.84 13.60
N ASN A 173 4.98 -8.04 13.49
CA ASN A 173 5.94 -7.77 14.56
C ASN A 173 6.46 -6.34 14.45
N GLY A 174 6.97 -5.80 15.56
CA GLY A 174 7.57 -4.46 15.59
C GLY A 174 8.13 -4.08 16.95
N GLN A 175 8.62 -2.86 17.08
CA GLN A 175 9.05 -2.28 18.37
C GLN A 175 7.91 -1.59 19.13
N VAL A 176 6.69 -1.70 18.61
CA VAL A 176 5.48 -1.07 19.14
C VAL A 176 4.42 -2.14 19.29
N SER A 177 3.89 -2.26 20.51
CA SER A 177 2.81 -3.20 20.85
C SER A 177 1.63 -2.48 21.49
N TYR A 178 0.43 -3.00 21.25
CA TYR A 178 -0.80 -2.55 21.89
C TYR A 178 -1.41 -3.70 22.67
N ALA A 179 -1.57 -3.53 23.97
CA ALA A 179 -2.51 -4.31 24.77
C ALA A 179 -3.88 -3.64 24.74
N TYR A 180 -4.96 -4.40 24.82
CA TYR A 180 -6.30 -3.83 24.76
C TYR A 180 -7.34 -4.58 25.56
N GLU A 181 -8.43 -3.88 25.84
CA GLU A 181 -9.67 -4.43 26.35
C GLU A 181 -10.85 -3.92 25.54
N VAL A 182 -11.84 -4.79 25.33
CA VAL A 182 -13.09 -4.46 24.66
C VAL A 182 -14.22 -5.31 25.23
N ARG A 183 -15.44 -4.77 25.29
CA ARG A 183 -16.65 -5.53 25.63
C ARG A 183 -17.52 -5.70 24.38
N ILE A 184 -17.82 -6.94 24.02
CA ILE A 184 -18.68 -7.29 22.90
C ILE A 184 -19.80 -8.17 23.43
N ALA A 185 -21.06 -7.77 23.23
CA ALA A 185 -22.24 -8.47 23.76
C ALA A 185 -22.12 -8.78 25.28
N GLY A 186 -21.56 -7.84 26.05
CA GLY A 186 -21.35 -7.97 27.50
C GLY A 186 -20.12 -8.78 27.92
N ALA A 187 -19.51 -9.56 27.02
CA ALA A 187 -18.29 -10.30 27.30
C ALA A 187 -17.06 -9.39 27.19
N LYS A 188 -16.21 -9.40 28.22
CA LYS A 188 -14.90 -8.74 28.19
C LYS A 188 -13.89 -9.60 27.43
N ILE A 189 -13.23 -9.01 26.45
CA ILE A 189 -12.16 -9.60 25.65
C ILE A 189 -10.91 -8.75 25.88
N SER A 190 -9.79 -9.42 26.15
CA SER A 190 -8.48 -8.78 26.31
C SER A 190 -7.49 -9.43 25.37
N GLY A 191 -6.55 -8.65 24.84
CA GLY A 191 -5.54 -9.15 23.92
C GLY A 191 -4.34 -8.22 23.80
N SER A 192 -3.38 -8.63 22.98
CA SER A 192 -2.27 -7.78 22.57
C SER A 192 -1.87 -8.06 21.13
N THR A 193 -1.29 -7.06 20.48
CA THR A 193 -0.82 -7.18 19.10
C THR A 193 0.35 -6.26 18.80
N GLU A 194 1.13 -6.64 17.80
CA GLU A 194 2.14 -5.81 17.13
C GLU A 194 1.79 -5.59 15.66
N TRP A 195 0.60 -6.04 15.25
CA TRP A 195 0.19 -6.04 13.86
C TRP A 195 -0.03 -4.63 13.36
N HIS A 196 0.52 -4.36 12.18
CA HIS A 196 0.33 -3.07 11.54
C HIS A 196 0.44 -3.14 10.03
N LEU A 197 -0.26 -2.21 9.38
CA LEU A 197 -0.04 -1.88 7.98
C LEU A 197 1.03 -0.81 7.89
N LYS A 198 1.87 -0.86 6.86
CA LYS A 198 3.03 0.02 6.71
C LYS A 198 3.27 0.47 5.28
N ALA A 199 3.79 1.69 5.15
CA ALA A 199 4.40 2.22 3.93
C ALA A 199 5.58 3.14 4.29
N GLY A 200 6.53 3.28 3.36
CA GLY A 200 7.68 4.18 3.52
C GLY A 200 8.71 3.74 4.56
N ASP A 201 9.09 2.46 4.56
CA ASP A 201 10.22 2.02 5.38
C ASP A 201 11.53 2.73 5.00
N GLN A 202 12.46 2.85 5.97
CA GLN A 202 13.75 3.51 5.80
C GLN A 202 13.64 5.00 5.39
N THR A 203 12.53 5.65 5.75
CA THR A 203 12.33 7.08 5.54
C THR A 203 12.23 7.82 6.89
N THR A 204 12.01 9.13 6.87
CA THR A 204 11.74 9.89 8.11
C THR A 204 10.46 9.39 8.78
N PRO A 205 10.28 9.59 10.10
CA PRO A 205 9.08 9.12 10.80
C PRO A 205 7.76 9.54 10.13
N GLU A 206 7.69 10.76 9.60
CA GLU A 206 6.50 11.34 8.94
C GLU A 206 6.16 10.64 7.61
N ARG A 207 7.17 10.07 6.95
CA ARG A 207 7.03 9.32 5.69
C ARG A 207 6.88 7.82 5.92
N ALA A 208 7.15 7.34 7.14
CA ALA A 208 6.96 5.97 7.60
C ALA A 208 5.54 5.79 8.17
N ALA A 209 4.54 5.71 7.29
CA ALA A 209 3.15 5.57 7.70
C ALA A 209 2.89 4.22 8.39
N ARG A 210 2.11 4.23 9.47
CA ARG A 210 1.73 3.05 10.27
C ARG A 210 0.24 3.08 10.62
N ILE A 211 -0.41 1.92 10.52
CA ILE A 211 -1.75 1.68 11.06
C ILE A 211 -1.69 0.45 11.94
N TYR A 212 -1.78 0.62 13.26
CA TYR A 212 -1.80 -0.49 14.22
C TYR A 212 -3.24 -0.96 14.43
N PHE A 213 -3.45 -2.28 14.35
CA PHE A 213 -4.78 -2.87 14.48
C PHE A 213 -4.72 -4.31 14.96
N ASP A 214 -5.84 -4.82 15.48
CA ASP A 214 -6.03 -6.25 15.76
C ASP A 214 -7.34 -6.75 15.17
N VAL A 215 -7.48 -8.07 15.10
CA VAL A 215 -8.66 -8.75 14.58
C VAL A 215 -9.19 -9.78 15.57
N ILE A 216 -10.39 -9.53 16.07
CA ILE A 216 -11.15 -10.46 16.89
C ILE A 216 -12.04 -11.31 15.98
N GLY A 217 -11.80 -12.62 15.97
CA GLY A 217 -12.69 -13.56 15.28
C GLY A 217 -14.07 -13.60 15.95
N THR A 218 -15.13 -13.50 15.15
CA THR A 218 -16.51 -13.79 15.60
C THR A 218 -17.17 -14.75 14.61
N THR A 219 -18.34 -15.29 14.97
CA THR A 219 -19.07 -16.26 14.14
C THR A 219 -19.60 -15.67 12.83
N ILE A 220 -19.86 -14.37 12.78
CA ILE A 220 -20.46 -13.70 11.60
C ILE A 220 -19.37 -13.07 10.73
N ALA A 221 -18.59 -12.15 11.32
CA ALA A 221 -17.53 -11.43 10.63
C ALA A 221 -16.46 -10.98 11.64
N PRO A 222 -15.20 -10.76 11.25
CA PRO A 222 -14.21 -10.26 12.19
C PRO A 222 -14.58 -8.86 12.71
N VAL A 223 -14.22 -8.58 13.97
CA VAL A 223 -14.20 -7.22 14.50
C VAL A 223 -12.77 -6.72 14.42
N LEU A 224 -12.56 -5.57 13.77
CA LEU A 224 -11.28 -4.90 13.67
C LEU A 224 -11.20 -3.76 14.68
N LEU A 225 -10.12 -3.74 15.44
CA LEU A 225 -9.80 -2.69 16.41
C LEU A 225 -8.62 -1.90 15.87
N VAL A 226 -8.79 -0.61 15.60
CA VAL A 226 -7.70 0.27 15.14
C VAL A 226 -7.23 1.13 16.31
N PHE A 227 -5.95 0.97 16.67
CA PHE A 227 -5.36 1.66 17.82
C PHE A 227 -4.73 2.99 17.45
N PHE A 228 -4.17 3.07 16.23
CA PHE A 228 -3.37 4.21 15.79
C PHE A 228 -3.29 4.29 14.27
N VAL A 229 -3.42 5.51 13.74
CA VAL A 229 -3.16 5.88 12.34
C VAL A 229 -2.25 7.09 12.37
N GLY A 230 -1.09 7.03 11.70
CA GLY A 230 -0.18 8.16 11.63
C GLY A 230 1.26 7.81 11.25
N PRO A 231 2.19 8.78 11.39
CA PRO A 231 3.63 8.54 11.38
C PRO A 231 4.05 7.44 12.35
N HIS A 232 5.24 6.85 12.16
CA HIS A 232 5.75 5.84 13.10
C HIS A 232 5.74 6.39 14.54
N PRO A 233 5.03 5.75 15.49
CA PRO A 233 5.00 6.22 16.88
C PRO A 233 6.34 5.91 17.57
N SER A 234 6.55 6.43 18.78
CA SER A 234 7.70 6.03 19.59
C SER A 234 7.62 4.55 19.94
N ASP A 235 8.76 3.87 19.98
CA ASP A 235 8.86 2.48 20.41
C ASP A 235 8.32 2.31 21.83
N GLY A 236 7.68 1.17 22.11
CA GLY A 236 7.12 0.87 23.43
C GLY A 236 5.82 0.07 23.41
N ALA A 237 5.26 -0.10 24.61
CA ALA A 237 3.97 -0.76 24.81
C ALA A 237 2.90 0.28 25.17
N TYR A 238 1.74 0.14 24.55
CA TYR A 238 0.58 1.01 24.71
C TYR A 238 -0.62 0.20 25.19
N PHE A 239 -1.59 0.88 25.81
CA PHE A 239 -2.86 0.28 26.20
C PHE A 239 -4.03 1.03 25.58
N ALA A 240 -5.03 0.30 25.10
CA ALA A 240 -6.24 0.85 24.52
C ALA A 240 -7.50 0.21 25.11
N ASP A 241 -8.39 1.00 25.68
CA ASP A 241 -9.72 0.57 26.10
C ASP A 241 -10.77 1.01 25.06
N PHE A 242 -11.42 0.04 24.42
CA PHE A 242 -12.47 0.30 23.43
C PHE A 242 -13.86 0.43 24.06
N GLY A 243 -13.99 0.22 25.37
CA GLY A 243 -15.27 0.24 26.06
C GLY A 243 -16.20 -0.86 25.54
N GLY A 244 -17.49 -0.54 25.41
CA GLY A 244 -18.50 -1.44 24.85
C GLY A 244 -18.71 -1.18 23.35
N LEU A 245 -18.60 -2.24 22.54
CA LEU A 245 -18.96 -2.19 21.12
C LEU A 245 -20.34 -2.79 20.89
N ASP A 246 -21.20 -1.98 20.26
CA ASP A 246 -22.52 -2.39 19.78
C ASP A 246 -22.41 -2.77 18.30
N LEU A 247 -22.47 -4.08 18.02
CA LEU A 247 -22.34 -4.65 16.67
C LEU A 247 -23.68 -4.75 15.92
N THR A 248 -24.77 -4.17 16.45
CA THR A 248 -26.10 -4.24 15.82
C THR A 248 -26.39 -3.12 14.83
N LYS A 249 -25.49 -2.14 14.74
CA LYS A 249 -25.53 -1.02 13.79
C LYS A 249 -24.86 -1.39 12.47
#